data_AF-M9R4M6-F1
#
_entry.id   AF-M9R4M6-F1
#
_cell.length_a   1.000
_cell.length_b   1.000
_cell.length_c   1.000
_cell.angle_alpha   90.00
_cell.angle_beta   90.00
_cell.angle_gamma   90.00
#
_symmetry.space_group_name_H-M   'P 1'
#
loop_
_entity.id
_entity.type
_entity.pdbx_description
1 polymer ?
#
loop_
_entity_poly.entity_id
_entity_poly.type
_entity_poly.pdbx_seq_one_letter_code
_entity_poly.pdbx_strand_id
1 'polypeptide(L)'
;MDLAVLRQAKIYFSDRYFNEGHPTNAYHQLRVHDDFQQRVKAALLEKDADACAVLLGLLLVANRLRNNFLHGEKAAYAFANQLKNFRHANTVLMYATPLWGEQ
;
A
#
# COMPACT_ATOMS: atom_id res chain seq x y z
N MET A 1 -7.41 -8.04 -15.63
CA MET A 1 -6.10 -7.63 -15.06
C MET A 1 -5.70 -8.64 -13.99
N ASP A 2 -4.43 -9.00 -13.87
CA ASP A 2 -3.96 -10.22 -13.17
C ASP A 2 -3.78 -10.03 -11.64
N LEU A 3 -4.23 -11.00 -10.83
CA LEU A 3 -4.00 -11.08 -9.38
C LEU A 3 -2.52 -11.06 -8.99
N ALA A 4 -1.61 -11.42 -9.91
CA ALA A 4 -0.17 -11.29 -9.74
C ALA A 4 0.24 -9.85 -9.35
N VAL A 5 -0.47 -8.83 -9.85
CA VAL A 5 -0.26 -7.42 -9.49
C VAL A 5 -0.44 -7.20 -7.98
N LEU A 6 -1.56 -7.70 -7.43
CA LEU A 6 -1.87 -7.54 -6.01
C LEU A 6 -0.87 -8.32 -5.15
N ARG A 7 -0.47 -9.51 -5.58
CA ARG A 7 0.56 -10.30 -4.90
C ARG A 7 1.90 -9.57 -4.85
N GLN A 8 2.33 -9.00 -5.96
CA GLN A 8 3.61 -8.28 -6.02
C GLN A 8 3.58 -7.00 -5.16
N ALA A 9 2.46 -6.28 -5.15
CA ALA A 9 2.27 -5.12 -4.29
C ALA A 9 2.24 -5.52 -2.80
N LYS A 10 1.55 -6.62 -2.46
CA LYS A 10 1.53 -7.18 -1.10
C LYS A 10 2.95 -7.51 -0.61
N ILE A 11 3.73 -8.24 -1.41
CA ILE A 11 5.12 -8.59 -1.07
C ILE A 11 5.93 -7.32 -0.79
N TYR A 12 5.91 -6.37 -1.74
CA TYR A 12 6.67 -5.14 -1.61
C TYR A 12 6.30 -4.33 -0.35
N PHE A 13 5.00 -4.14 -0.10
CA PHE A 13 4.55 -3.36 1.06
C PHE A 13 4.68 -4.11 2.38
N SER A 14 4.59 -5.45 2.37
CA SER A 14 4.90 -6.27 3.54
C SER A 14 6.35 -6.08 3.95
N ASP A 15 7.30 -6.30 3.03
CA ASP A 15 8.75 -6.15 3.29
C ASP A 15 9.13 -4.72 3.72
N ARG A 16 8.46 -3.71 3.16
CA ARG A 16 8.73 -2.31 3.49
C ARG A 16 8.24 -1.94 4.89
N TYR A 17 7.03 -2.38 5.23
CA TYR A 17 6.33 -1.92 6.41
C TYR A 17 6.49 -2.84 7.61
N PHE A 18 6.90 -4.08 7.38
CA PHE A 18 7.11 -5.06 8.43
C PHE A 18 8.43 -5.78 8.24
N ASN A 19 9.16 -5.92 9.35
CA ASN A 19 10.32 -6.79 9.43
C ASN A 19 10.01 -7.84 10.49
N GLU A 20 10.01 -9.12 10.10
CA GLU A 20 9.65 -10.23 11.01
C GLU A 20 8.29 -10.02 11.71
N GLY A 21 7.32 -9.44 10.99
CA GLY A 21 5.99 -9.14 11.54
C GLY A 21 5.89 -7.87 12.40
N HIS A 22 7.02 -7.22 12.69
CA HIS A 22 7.06 -5.98 13.48
C HIS A 22 7.02 -4.73 12.57
N PRO A 23 6.24 -3.70 12.93
CA PRO A 23 6.13 -2.50 12.11
C PRO A 23 7.48 -1.75 12.04
N THR A 24 7.85 -1.33 10.84
CA THR A 24 9.05 -0.51 10.61
C THR A 24 8.74 0.98 10.83
N ASN A 25 9.77 1.82 10.91
CA ASN A 25 9.60 3.27 10.92
C ASN A 25 8.82 3.78 9.69
N ALA A 26 9.00 3.14 8.52
CA ALA A 26 8.24 3.50 7.32
C ALA A 26 6.73 3.25 7.49
N TYR A 27 6.34 2.22 8.25
CA TYR A 27 4.93 1.97 8.56
C TYR A 27 4.36 3.01 9.52
N HIS A 28 5.10 3.39 10.55
CA HIS A 28 4.69 4.48 11.45
C HIS A 28 4.53 5.81 10.69
N GLN A 29 5.42 6.10 9.74
CA GLN A 29 5.32 7.28 8.87
C GLN A 29 4.16 7.20 7.86
N LEU A 30 3.63 6.02 7.56
CA LEU A 30 2.44 5.87 6.73
C LEU A 30 1.20 6.51 7.37
N ARG A 31 1.17 6.58 8.72
CA ARG A 31 0.10 7.22 9.51
C ARG A 31 -1.29 6.69 9.14
N VAL A 32 -1.43 5.37 9.07
CA VAL A 32 -2.73 4.70 8.91
C VAL A 32 -3.58 5.00 10.15
N HIS A 33 -4.84 5.40 9.95
CA HIS A 33 -5.77 5.65 11.06
C HIS A 33 -6.00 4.38 11.89
N ASP A 34 -6.21 4.51 13.20
CA ASP A 34 -6.29 3.37 14.12
C ASP A 34 -7.37 2.35 13.71
N ASP A 35 -8.54 2.83 13.28
CA ASP A 35 -9.64 1.99 12.76
C ASP A 35 -9.25 1.10 11.57
N PHE A 36 -8.20 1.45 10.84
CA PHE A 36 -7.74 0.73 9.65
C PHE A 36 -6.43 -0.03 9.86
N GLN A 37 -5.76 0.15 11.00
CA GLN A 37 -4.48 -0.50 11.31
C GLN A 37 -4.58 -2.03 11.20
N GLN A 38 -5.63 -2.62 11.78
CA GLN A 38 -5.78 -4.08 11.75
C GLN A 38 -6.06 -4.62 10.34
N ARG A 39 -6.83 -3.88 9.53
CA ARG A 39 -7.11 -4.26 8.13
C ARG A 39 -5.83 -4.24 7.28
N VAL A 40 -4.99 -3.23 7.45
CA VAL A 40 -3.71 -3.14 6.74
C VAL A 40 -2.74 -4.24 7.19
N LYS A 41 -2.66 -4.50 8.50
CA LYS A 41 -1.82 -5.60 9.03
C LYS A 41 -2.25 -6.96 8.51
N ALA A 42 -3.55 -7.28 8.60
CA ALA A 42 -4.09 -8.54 8.10
C ALA A 42 -3.76 -8.74 6.61
N ALA A 43 -4.04 -7.72 5.79
CA ALA A 43 -3.76 -7.75 4.35
C ALA A 43 -2.28 -7.99 4.00
N LEU A 44 -1.34 -7.44 4.78
CA LEU A 44 0.10 -7.50 4.48
C LEU A 44 0.83 -8.67 5.15
N LEU A 45 0.37 -9.14 6.32
CA LEU A 45 1.05 -10.16 7.12
C LEU A 45 0.43 -11.55 7.00
N GLU A 46 -0.90 -11.67 6.86
CA GLU A 46 -1.54 -12.98 6.81
C GLU A 46 -1.24 -13.66 5.47
N LYS A 47 -0.69 -14.87 5.52
CA LYS A 47 -0.32 -15.63 4.33
C LYS A 47 -1.52 -15.91 3.43
N ASP A 48 -2.66 -16.25 4.05
CA ASP A 48 -3.87 -16.73 3.39
C ASP A 48 -5.01 -15.69 3.35
N ALA A 49 -4.68 -14.40 3.51
CA ALA A 49 -5.65 -13.31 3.33
C ALA A 49 -6.26 -13.37 1.93
N ASP A 50 -7.60 -13.27 1.86
CA ASP A 50 -8.32 -13.29 0.59
C ASP A 50 -8.00 -12.07 -0.29
N ALA A 51 -8.29 -12.19 -1.59
CA ALA A 51 -7.94 -11.16 -2.56
C ALA A 51 -8.62 -9.80 -2.30
N CYS A 52 -9.82 -9.79 -1.72
CA CYS A 52 -10.55 -8.56 -1.39
C CYS A 52 -9.93 -7.86 -0.18
N ALA A 53 -9.57 -8.61 0.87
CA ALA A 53 -8.85 -8.10 2.03
C ALA A 53 -7.49 -7.52 1.64
N VAL A 54 -6.75 -8.23 0.77
CA VAL A 54 -5.48 -7.75 0.21
C VAL A 54 -5.70 -6.46 -0.58
N LEU A 55 -6.67 -6.41 -1.48
CA LEU A 55 -6.98 -5.21 -2.26
C LEU A 55 -7.34 -4.02 -1.37
N LEU A 56 -8.22 -4.22 -0.38
CA LEU A 56 -8.64 -3.17 0.54
C LEU A 56 -7.45 -2.61 1.34
N GLY A 57 -6.59 -3.48 1.87
CA GLY A 57 -5.38 -3.07 2.58
C GLY A 57 -4.42 -2.27 1.68
N LEU A 58 -4.23 -2.72 0.44
CA LEU A 58 -3.38 -2.01 -0.54
C LEU A 58 -3.98 -0.65 -0.96
N LEU A 59 -5.30 -0.53 -1.07
CA LEU A 59 -5.97 0.75 -1.34
C LEU A 59 -5.82 1.73 -0.18
N LEU A 60 -5.90 1.27 1.07
CA LEU A 60 -5.64 2.08 2.25
C LEU A 60 -4.18 2.59 2.28
N VAL A 61 -3.22 1.72 1.94
CA VAL A 61 -1.80 2.09 1.79
C VAL A 61 -1.64 3.15 0.69
N ALA A 62 -2.21 2.93 -0.49
CA ALA A 62 -2.13 3.87 -1.62
C ALA A 62 -2.74 5.24 -1.27
N ASN A 63 -3.87 5.26 -0.56
CA ASN A 63 -4.51 6.49 -0.09
C ASN A 63 -3.62 7.29 0.87
N ARG A 64 -2.96 6.61 1.82
CA ARG A 64 -2.00 7.26 2.73
C ARG A 64 -0.76 7.77 2.00
N LEU A 65 -0.24 6.99 1.07
CA LEU A 65 0.90 7.38 0.25
C LEU A 65 0.60 8.63 -0.57
N ARG A 66 -0.58 8.73 -1.21
CA ARG A 66 -1.02 9.93 -1.93
C ARG A 66 -0.93 11.18 -1.06
N ASN A 67 -1.40 11.11 0.18
CA ASN A 67 -1.36 12.23 1.12
C ASN A 67 0.08 12.57 1.56
N ASN A 68 0.93 11.55 1.72
CA ASN A 68 2.33 11.72 2.12
C ASN A 68 3.22 12.23 0.98
N PHE A 69 2.83 12.05 -0.29
CA PHE A 69 3.58 12.51 -1.46
C PHE A 69 3.38 13.98 -1.80
N LEU A 70 2.27 14.58 -1.36
CA LEU A 70 1.84 15.92 -1.79
C LEU A 70 2.12 17.01 -0.74
N HIS A 71 2.82 16.69 0.35
CA HIS A 71 3.11 17.66 1.42
C HIS A 71 4.62 17.84 1.63
N GLY A 72 5.20 18.86 0.97
CA GLY A 72 6.31 19.66 1.50
C GLY A 72 7.65 19.62 0.74
N GLU A 73 8.20 20.82 0.52
CA GLU A 73 9.48 21.26 -0.12
C GLU A 73 10.77 20.42 0.09
N LYS A 74 10.81 19.46 1.02
CA LYS A 74 11.94 18.52 1.16
C LYS A 74 11.89 17.35 0.16
N ALA A 75 10.87 17.33 -0.70
CA ALA A 75 10.45 16.17 -1.47
C ALA A 75 11.37 15.79 -2.65
N ALA A 76 12.12 16.72 -3.25
CA ALA A 76 12.88 16.43 -4.48
C ALA A 76 13.86 15.24 -4.34
N TYR A 77 14.63 15.17 -3.25
CA TYR A 77 15.50 14.03 -2.94
C TYR A 77 14.74 12.82 -2.35
N ALA A 78 13.62 13.06 -1.66
CA ALA A 78 12.78 12.00 -1.13
C ALA A 78 12.03 11.23 -2.24
N PHE A 79 11.67 11.87 -3.35
CA PHE A 79 10.93 11.29 -4.46
C PHE A 79 11.63 10.08 -5.09
N ALA A 80 12.97 10.11 -5.22
CA ALA A 80 13.75 8.97 -5.72
C ALA A 80 13.54 7.72 -4.85
N ASN A 81 13.50 7.89 -3.53
CA ASN A 81 13.24 6.81 -2.57
C ASN A 81 11.76 6.38 -2.51
N GLN A 82 10.85 7.12 -3.16
CA GLN A 82 9.43 6.79 -3.25
C GLN A 82 9.03 6.15 -4.59
N LEU A 83 9.92 6.09 -5.60
CA LEU A 83 9.59 5.57 -6.93
C LEU A 83 8.95 4.17 -6.89
N LYS A 84 9.48 3.27 -6.06
CA LYS A 84 8.90 1.92 -5.89
C LYS A 84 7.51 1.98 -5.24
N ASN A 85 7.29 2.84 -4.24
CA ASN A 85 5.96 3.07 -3.66
C ASN A 85 4.97 3.58 -4.71
N PHE A 86 5.38 4.53 -5.55
CA PHE A 86 4.55 5.05 -6.64
C PHE A 86 4.17 3.97 -7.65
N ARG A 87 5.15 3.16 -8.10
CA ARG A 87 4.90 2.08 -9.04
C ARG A 87 3.89 1.09 -8.48
N HIS A 88 4.12 0.56 -7.28
CA HIS A 88 3.21 -0.42 -6.68
C HIS A 88 1.83 0.17 -6.36
N ALA A 89 1.76 1.40 -5.82
CA ALA A 89 0.49 2.06 -5.54
C ALA A 89 -0.32 2.32 -6.81
N ASN A 90 0.32 2.82 -7.88
CA ASN A 90 -0.36 3.07 -9.15
C ASN A 90 -0.82 1.77 -9.83
N THR A 91 -0.03 0.70 -9.78
CA THR A 91 -0.47 -0.59 -10.34
C THR A 91 -1.70 -1.13 -9.59
N VAL A 92 -1.76 -0.96 -8.26
CA VAL A 92 -2.95 -1.30 -7.46
C VAL A 92 -4.15 -0.43 -7.86
N LEU A 93 -3.95 0.88 -8.01
CA LEU A 93 -5.03 1.79 -8.42
C LEU A 93 -5.55 1.46 -9.82
N MET A 94 -4.66 1.21 -10.78
CA MET A 94 -5.04 0.79 -12.14
C MET A 94 -5.77 -0.56 -12.16
N TYR A 95 -5.40 -1.49 -11.27
CA TYR A 95 -6.14 -2.74 -11.07
C TYR A 95 -7.56 -2.47 -10.56
N ALA A 96 -7.68 -1.56 -9.61
CA ALA A 96 -8.94 -1.19 -8.99
C ALA A 96 -9.86 -0.42 -9.94
N THR A 97 -9.35 0.51 -10.74
CA THR A 97 -10.16 1.41 -11.60
C THR A 97 -11.31 0.72 -12.36
N PRO A 98 -11.09 -0.38 -13.12
CA PRO A 98 -12.18 -1.03 -13.85
C PRO A 98 -13.23 -1.71 -12.95
N LEU A 99 -12.93 -1.97 -11.67
CA LEU A 99 -13.92 -2.52 -10.72
C LEU A 99 -14.99 -1.50 -10.31
N TRP A 100 -14.74 -0.21 -10.58
CA TRP A 100 -15.65 0.91 -10.32
C TRP A 100 -16.20 1.55 -11.61
N GLY A 101 -15.88 1.01 -12.78
CA GLY A 101 -16.43 1.45 -14.06
C GLY A 101 -17.69 0.65 -14.41
N GLU A 102 -18.75 1.38 -14.80
CA GLU A 102 -20.08 0.88 -15.20
C GLU A 102 -20.84 0.07 -14.13
N GLN A 103 -21.51 0.81 -13.24
CA GLN A 103 -22.85 0.44 -12.75
C GLN A 103 -23.89 1.08 -13.65
#